data_AF-A0A3L7LTR8-F1
#
_entry.id   AF-A0A3L7LTR8-F1
#
_cell.length_a   1.000
_cell.length_b   1.000
_cell.length_c   1.000
_cell.angle_alpha   90.00
_cell.angle_beta   90.00
_cell.angle_gamma   90.00
#
_symmetry.space_group_name_H-M   'P 1'
#
loop_
_entity.id
_entity.type
_entity.pdbx_description
1 polymer ?
#
loop_
_entity_poly.entity_id
_entity_poly.type
_entity_poly.pdbx_seq_one_letter_code
_entity_poly.pdbx_strand_id
1 'polypeptide(L)'
;MTTAVALAAADLRGSLLHYDNQLTLHYLAWGEQHLTAPADDAGTNLLPGYLPRWQGEILDAPSGGYSFGNGYQLYRRDIQGFTTLDTLRPGGISGMNRYL
;
A
#
# COMPACT_ATOMS: atom_id res chain seq x y z
N MET A 1 -23.42 -21.07 -8.93
CA MET A 1 -22.40 -20.22 -8.30
C MET A 1 -22.74 -18.78 -8.61
N THR A 2 -23.09 -17.99 -7.61
CA THR A 2 -23.32 -16.55 -7.74
C THR A 2 -21.98 -15.85 -7.55
N THR A 3 -21.52 -15.10 -8.56
CA THR A 3 -20.33 -14.27 -8.45
C THR A 3 -20.66 -13.07 -7.58
N ALA A 4 -20.06 -12.96 -6.39
CA ALA A 4 -20.12 -11.73 -5.62
C ALA A 4 -19.12 -10.73 -6.21
N VAL A 5 -19.57 -9.51 -6.46
CA VAL A 5 -18.71 -8.40 -6.93
C VAL A 5 -18.44 -7.51 -5.73
N ALA A 6 -17.17 -7.34 -5.38
CA ALA A 6 -16.75 -6.37 -4.36
C ALA A 6 -16.50 -5.01 -5.04
N LEU A 7 -16.91 -3.93 -4.38
CA LEU A 7 -16.71 -2.56 -4.83
C LEU A 7 -15.58 -1.91 -4.04
N ALA A 8 -14.61 -1.33 -4.75
CA ALA A 8 -13.51 -0.59 -4.17
C ALA A 8 -13.52 0.85 -4.67
N ALA A 9 -13.32 1.80 -3.76
CA ALA A 9 -13.10 3.20 -4.10
C ALA A 9 -11.66 3.58 -3.78
N ALA A 10 -11.00 4.28 -4.71
CA ALA A 10 -9.61 4.72 -4.57
C ALA A 10 -9.47 6.23 -4.84
N ASP A 11 -8.41 6.83 -4.29
CA ASP A 11 -8.04 8.22 -4.57
C ASP A 11 -7.36 8.38 -5.95
N LEU A 12 -7.02 9.62 -6.31
CA LEU A 12 -6.34 9.95 -7.57
C LEU A 12 -4.94 9.32 -7.73
N ARG A 13 -4.34 8.86 -6.63
CA ARG A 13 -3.05 8.17 -6.63
C ARG A 13 -3.22 6.65 -6.64
N GLY A 14 -4.45 6.14 -6.61
CA GLY A 14 -4.75 4.72 -6.55
C GLY A 14 -4.83 4.16 -5.13
N SER A 15 -4.85 4.99 -4.08
CA SER A 15 -4.94 4.53 -2.70
C SER A 15 -6.35 4.04 -2.37
N LEU A 16 -6.51 2.80 -1.92
CA LEU A 16 -7.81 2.21 -1.55
C LEU A 16 -8.44 2.93 -0.35
N LEU A 17 -9.49 3.71 -0.53
CA LEU A 17 -10.16 4.43 0.55
C LEU A 17 -11.32 3.64 1.16
N HIS A 18 -12.06 2.91 0.34
CA HIS A 18 -13.22 2.13 0.79
C HIS A 18 -13.25 0.77 0.11
N TYR A 19 -13.65 -0.25 0.86
CA TYR A 19 -13.86 -1.60 0.36
C TYR A 19 -15.20 -2.14 0.88
N ASP A 20 -16.12 -2.36 -0.05
CA ASP A 20 -17.53 -2.65 0.21
C ASP A 20 -18.14 -1.67 1.24
N ASN A 21 -19.21 -2.07 1.92
CA ASN A 21 -19.84 -1.27 2.98
C ASN A 21 -19.19 -1.48 4.36
N GLN A 22 -18.00 -2.07 4.41
CA GLN A 22 -17.42 -2.59 5.66
C GLN A 22 -16.20 -1.80 6.15
N LEU A 23 -15.42 -1.20 5.25
CA LEU A 23 -14.14 -0.64 5.63
C LEU A 23 -13.87 0.72 4.99
N THR A 24 -13.48 1.67 5.84
CA THR A 24 -12.92 2.97 5.44
C THR A 24 -11.46 3.04 5.88
N LEU A 25 -10.59 3.49 4.99
CA LEU A 25 -9.15 3.53 5.15
C LEU A 25 -8.67 4.98 5.04
N HIS A 26 -7.86 5.40 5.99
CA HIS A 26 -7.12 6.65 5.92
C HIS A 26 -5.63 6.35 5.83
N TYR A 27 -4.92 7.09 4.98
CA TYR A 27 -3.46 6.98 4.86
C TYR A 27 -2.81 8.31 5.19
N LEU A 28 -1.66 8.24 5.86
CA LEU A 28 -0.71 9.33 5.87
C LEU A 28 -0.06 9.45 4.49
N ALA A 29 0.56 10.61 4.24
CA ALA A 29 1.16 10.92 2.94
C ALA A 29 2.22 9.90 2.49
N TRP A 30 2.86 9.19 3.42
CA TRP A 30 3.88 8.17 3.18
C TRP A 30 3.35 6.71 3.26
N GLY A 31 2.03 6.51 3.24
CA GLY A 31 1.41 5.19 3.09
C GLY A 31 1.13 4.42 4.38
N GLU A 32 1.46 5.00 5.54
CA GLU A 32 1.02 4.45 6.83
C GLU A 32 -0.50 4.56 6.97
N GLN A 33 -1.14 3.45 7.35
CA GLN A 33 -2.59 3.41 7.53
C GLN A 33 -2.92 3.99 8.91
N HIS A 34 -3.72 5.05 8.92
CA HIS A 34 -4.28 5.61 10.13
C HIS A 34 -5.67 5.01 10.37
N LEU A 35 -5.80 4.13 11.36
CA LEU A 35 -7.10 3.59 11.75
C LEU A 35 -7.86 4.61 12.60
N THR A 36 -9.06 4.98 12.18
CA THR A 36 -9.91 5.96 12.91
C THR A 36 -11.08 5.30 13.65
N ALA A 37 -11.28 3.99 13.50
CA ALA A 37 -12.29 3.19 14.21
C ALA A 37 -11.63 2.32 15.30
N PRO A 38 -12.32 1.97 16.40
CA PRO A 38 -11.74 1.13 17.43
C PRO A 38 -11.34 -0.20 16.79
N ALA A 39 -10.06 -0.53 16.88
CA ALA A 39 -9.59 -1.87 16.59
C ALA A 39 -10.22 -2.76 17.65
N ASP A 40 -11.26 -3.51 17.28
CA ASP A 40 -11.60 -4.71 18.02
C ASP A 40 -10.30 -5.52 18.14
N ASP A 41 -10.00 -6.04 19.33
CA ASP A 41 -8.72 -6.61 19.82
C ASP A 41 -8.14 -7.81 19.02
N ALA A 42 -8.50 -7.96 17.75
CA ALA A 42 -7.75 -8.73 16.78
C ALA A 42 -7.12 -7.76 15.77
N GLY A 43 -5.79 -7.60 15.82
CA GLY A 43 -4.96 -7.00 14.77
C GLY A 43 -5.01 -7.74 13.42
N THR A 44 -6.16 -8.32 13.08
CA THR A 44 -6.47 -8.89 11.78
C THR A 44 -6.69 -7.77 10.79
N ASN A 45 -5.72 -7.66 9.90
CA ASN A 45 -5.83 -6.90 8.68
C ASN A 45 -7.10 -7.37 7.92
N LEU A 46 -8.22 -6.67 8.08
CA LEU A 46 -9.56 -7.08 7.59
C LEU A 46 -9.65 -7.17 6.05
N LEU A 47 -8.61 -6.73 5.35
CA LEU A 47 -8.52 -6.75 3.90
C LEU A 47 -7.79 -8.00 3.42
N PRO A 48 -8.32 -8.68 2.38
CA PRO A 48 -7.58 -9.69 1.64
C PRO A 48 -6.16 -9.22 1.28
N GLY A 49 -5.17 -10.10 1.45
CA GLY A 49 -3.75 -9.76 1.28
C GLY A 49 -3.36 -9.38 -0.16
N TYR A 50 -4.17 -9.74 -1.14
CA TYR A 50 -3.96 -9.43 -2.56
C TYR A 50 -4.60 -8.10 -3.00
N LEU A 51 -5.30 -7.40 -2.11
CA LEU A 51 -5.90 -6.11 -2.48
C LEU A 51 -4.85 -5.02 -2.58
N PRO A 52 -4.83 -4.26 -3.69
CA PRO A 52 -4.15 -2.98 -3.79
C PRO A 52 -4.52 -2.06 -2.63
N ARG A 53 -3.54 -1.39 -2.03
CA ARG A 53 -3.75 -0.45 -0.94
C ARG A 53 -3.25 0.92 -1.31
N TRP A 54 -2.11 1.36 -0.77
CA TRP A 54 -1.59 2.69 -1.00
C TRP A 54 -0.91 2.77 -2.37
N GLN A 55 -1.22 3.82 -3.14
CA GLN A 55 -0.77 3.99 -4.52
C GLN A 55 -1.06 2.80 -5.47
N GLY A 56 -2.10 2.01 -5.17
CA GLY A 56 -2.43 0.82 -5.95
C GLY A 56 -1.48 -0.37 -5.72
N GLU A 57 -0.58 -0.31 -4.73
CA GLU A 57 0.39 -1.35 -4.49
C GLU A 57 -0.06 -2.34 -3.41
N ILE A 58 0.44 -3.58 -3.52
CA ILE A 58 0.14 -4.66 -2.58
C ILE A 58 1.02 -4.50 -1.34
N LEU A 59 0.39 -4.56 -0.17
CA LEU A 59 1.11 -4.61 1.11
C LEU A 59 1.64 -6.03 1.34
N ASP A 60 2.96 -6.17 1.36
CA ASP A 60 3.62 -7.37 1.84
C ASP A 60 3.67 -7.34 3.38
N ALA A 61 2.68 -7.97 4.03
CA ALA A 61 2.55 -7.94 5.48
C ALA A 61 3.79 -8.46 6.24
N PRO A 62 4.44 -9.57 5.82
CA PRO A 62 5.70 -10.03 6.41
C PRO A 62 6.81 -8.98 6.44
N SER A 63 7.00 -8.22 5.35
CA SER A 63 8.02 -7.19 5.29
C SER A 63 7.53 -5.81 5.77
N GLY A 64 6.22 -5.63 5.95
CA GLY A 64 5.59 -4.38 6.36
C GLY A 64 5.61 -3.27 5.30
N GLY A 65 5.99 -3.59 4.06
CA GLY A 65 6.18 -2.63 2.97
C GLY A 65 5.27 -2.85 1.75
N TYR A 66 5.32 -1.91 0.80
CA TYR A 66 4.60 -1.97 -0.47
C TYR A 66 5.53 -2.40 -1.60
N SER A 67 5.08 -3.36 -2.40
CA SER A 67 5.85 -3.89 -3.53
C SER A 67 5.64 -3.06 -4.78
N PHE A 68 6.57 -2.16 -5.11
CA PHE A 68 6.51 -1.29 -6.28
C PHE A 68 7.22 -1.89 -7.50
N GLY A 69 6.83 -1.41 -8.68
CA GLY A 69 7.53 -1.70 -9.94
C GLY A 69 7.50 -3.20 -10.28
N ASN A 70 6.33 -3.84 -10.09
CA ASN A 70 6.15 -5.28 -10.25
C ASN A 70 7.03 -6.10 -9.26
N GLY A 71 7.18 -5.63 -8.03
CA GLY A 71 7.92 -6.29 -6.95
C GLY A 71 9.44 -6.10 -6.98
N TYR A 72 9.95 -5.25 -7.87
CA TYR A 72 11.37 -4.94 -7.96
C TYR A 72 11.89 -4.13 -6.76
N GLN A 73 11.03 -3.29 -6.17
CA GLN A 73 11.36 -2.48 -5.02
C GLN A 73 10.34 -2.69 -3.91
N LEU A 74 10.84 -2.72 -2.67
CA LEU A 74 10.00 -2.69 -1.49
C LEU A 74 10.08 -1.30 -0.86
N TYR A 75 8.97 -0.58 -0.84
CA TYR A 75 8.85 0.67 -0.11
C TYR A 75 8.45 0.40 1.34
N ARG A 76 9.23 0.91 2.28
CA ARG A 76 9.01 0.79 3.72
C ARG A 76 8.53 2.12 4.28
N ARG A 77 7.34 2.10 4.90
CA ARG A 77 6.63 3.30 5.40
C ARG A 77 7.31 3.91 6.62
N ASP A 78 7.94 3.10 7.46
CA ASP A 78 8.65 3.49 8.67
C ASP A 78 9.94 4.27 8.37
N ILE A 79 10.62 3.94 7.28
CA ILE A 79 11.79 4.69 6.79
C ILE A 79 11.44 5.70 5.68
N GLN A 80 10.18 5.71 5.23
CA GLN A 80 9.65 6.57 4.16
C GLN A 80 10.48 6.50 2.87
N GLY A 81 10.84 5.28 2.45
CA GLY A 81 11.70 5.06 1.29
C GLY A 81 11.80 3.60 0.87
N PHE A 82 12.51 3.36 -0.23
CA PHE A 82 12.77 2.03 -0.76
C PHE A 82 13.90 1.32 0.01
N THR A 83 13.80 0.00 0.17
CA THR A 83 14.85 -0.82 0.80
C THR A 83 15.97 -1.21 -0.16
N THR A 84 15.72 -1.10 -1.46
CA THR A 84 16.68 -1.42 -2.53
C THR A 84 16.93 -0.19 -3.38
N LEU A 85 18.16 -0.12 -3.88
CA LEU A 85 18.58 0.92 -4.82
C LEU A 85 17.75 0.81 -6.11
N ASP A 86 17.32 1.93 -6.68
CA ASP A 86 16.86 1.91 -8.08
C ASP A 86 18.03 1.57 -9.02
N THR A 87 18.05 0.33 -9.53
CA THR A 87 19.02 -0.12 -10.55
C THR A 87 18.44 -0.15 -11.95
N LEU A 88 17.11 -0.01 -12.09
CA LEU A 88 16.44 -0.01 -13.39
C LEU A 88 16.50 1.36 -14.08
N ARG A 89 16.86 2.42 -13.34
CA ARG A 89 17.02 3.77 -13.88
C ARG A 89 18.39 4.36 -13.57
N PRO A 90 19.48 3.86 -14.20
CA PRO A 90 20.77 4.52 -14.12
C PRO A 90 20.67 5.92 -14.76
N GLY A 91 20.75 6.98 -13.94
CA GLY A 91 20.96 8.36 -14.43
C GLY A 91 19.76 9.29 -14.51
N GLY A 92 18.57 8.93 -14.01
CA GLY A 92 17.43 9.85 -13.93
C GLY A 92 16.15 9.04 -13.83
N ILE A 93 15.46 9.01 -12.69
CA ILE A 93 14.47 10.03 -12.31
C ILE A 93 14.41 10.21 -10.77
N SER A 94 14.95 9.28 -9.96
CA SER A 94 14.98 9.39 -8.47
C SER A 94 15.94 10.46 -7.92
N GLY A 95 16.58 11.26 -8.79
CA GLY A 95 17.53 12.28 -8.36
C GLY A 95 18.79 11.69 -7.68
N MET A 96 19.41 12.46 -6.78
CA MET A 96 20.63 12.02 -6.09
C MET A 96 20.37 10.90 -5.06
N ASN A 97 19.15 10.80 -4.51
CA ASN A 97 18.81 9.76 -3.56
C ASN A 97 18.10 8.61 -4.26
N ARG A 98 18.81 7.49 -4.40
CA ARG A 98 18.31 6.31 -5.12
C ARG A 98 17.39 5.40 -4.28
N TYR A 99 17.04 5.82 -3.07
CA TYR A 99 16.06 5.15 -2.20
C TYR A 99 14.73 5.93 -2.11
N LEU A 100 14.53 6.96 -2.94
CA LEU A 100 13.30 7.77 -3.04
C LEU A 100 12.57 7.57 -4.36
#